data_AF-A0A1I5D0M2-F1
#
_entry.id   AF-A0A1I5D0M2-F1
#
_cell.length_a   1.000
_cell.length_b   1.000
_cell.length_c   1.000
_cell.angle_alpha   90.00
_cell.angle_beta   90.00
_cell.angle_gamma   90.00
#
_symmetry.space_group_name_H-M   'P 1'
#
loop_
_entity.id
_entity.type
_entity.pdbx_description
1 polymer ?
#
loop_
_entity_poly.entity_id
_entity_poly.type
_entity_poly.pdbx_seq_one_letter_code
_entity_poly.pdbx_strand_id
1 'polypeptide(L)'
;MVMFKDFHLHDYYGKIIATLILIVVIYILRLIIRKVVLKFSEYSSKSDNRSKLIIKYFNSLLNILFVIFIILLWGVDTTQLFGFVGAAITFIGVAFFAQWSVLSNFTAGVIMFFAFPYKIGDRIRIQDKDFPIEAEIDDIKAFHTILITAEGEHISYPNNLFLQKAVVVL
;
A
#
# COMPACT_ATOMS: atom_id res chain seq x y z
N MET A 1 -16.64 35.89 7.75
CA MET A 1 -15.37 36.64 7.82
C MET A 1 -15.14 37.18 9.24
N VAL A 2 -15.04 36.30 10.25
CA VAL A 2 -14.73 36.68 11.66
C VAL A 2 -13.84 35.61 12.34
N MET A 3 -13.35 34.59 11.63
CA MET A 3 -12.65 33.45 12.27
C MET A 3 -11.12 33.59 12.36
N PHE A 4 -10.54 34.72 11.93
CA PHE A 4 -9.07 34.93 11.91
C PHE A 4 -8.60 36.07 12.85
N LYS A 5 -9.50 36.70 13.60
CA LYS A 5 -9.16 37.91 14.38
C LYS A 5 -8.43 37.63 15.70
N ASP A 6 -8.43 36.37 16.15
CA ASP A 6 -7.86 35.96 17.44
C ASP A 6 -6.64 35.02 17.27
N PHE A 7 -5.98 35.02 16.10
CA PHE A 7 -4.75 34.25 15.91
C PHE A 7 -3.56 35.03 16.47
N HIS A 8 -3.40 34.99 17.80
CA HIS A 8 -2.25 35.57 18.48
C HIS A 8 -1.00 34.71 18.23
N LEU A 9 -0.32 34.97 17.10
CA LEU A 9 0.98 34.37 16.74
C LEU A 9 2.00 34.38 17.88
N HIS A 10 1.88 35.36 18.79
CA HIS A 10 2.70 35.51 19.99
C HIS A 10 2.71 34.27 20.89
N ASP A 11 1.58 33.57 21.00
CA ASP A 11 1.45 32.38 21.85
C ASP A 11 2.12 31.14 21.23
N TYR A 12 2.45 31.20 19.93
CA TYR A 12 3.03 30.09 19.17
C TYR A 12 4.52 30.28 18.87
N TYR A 13 5.11 31.46 19.04
CA TYR A 13 6.53 31.69 18.74
C TYR A 13 7.44 30.71 19.49
N GLY A 14 7.15 30.42 20.76
CA GLY A 14 7.90 29.44 21.53
C GLY A 14 7.86 28.04 20.90
N LYS A 15 6.68 27.58 20.47
CA LYS A 15 6.48 26.28 19.82
C LYS A 15 7.16 26.21 18.45
N ILE A 16 7.09 27.29 17.67
CA ILE A 16 7.72 27.40 16.35
C ILE A 16 9.25 27.37 16.50
N ILE A 17 9.81 28.15 17.41
CA ILE A 17 11.26 28.17 17.69
C ILE A 17 11.71 26.80 18.19
N ALA A 18 10.99 26.18 19.13
CA ALA A 18 11.29 24.84 19.61
C ALA A 18 11.25 23.79 18.48
N THR A 19 10.30 23.93 17.54
CA THR A 19 10.21 23.08 16.35
C THR A 19 11.42 23.25 15.42
N LEU A 20 11.85 24.49 15.17
CA LEU A 20 13.05 24.77 14.36
C LEU A 20 14.31 24.21 15.01
N ILE A 21 14.46 24.39 16.33
CA ILE A 21 15.56 23.81 17.10
C ILE A 21 15.54 22.28 16.98
N LEU A 22 14.37 21.65 17.14
CA LEU A 22 14.22 20.20 17.01
C LEU A 22 14.64 19.70 15.61
N ILE A 23 14.24 20.41 14.54
CA ILE A 23 14.64 20.09 13.16
C ILE A 23 16.16 20.13 13.02
N VAL A 24 16.80 21.19 13.52
CA VAL A 24 18.26 21.36 13.48
C VAL A 24 18.97 20.25 14.28
N VAL A 25 18.48 19.94 15.48
CA VAL A 25 19.03 18.86 16.33
C VAL A 25 18.95 17.50 15.64
N ILE A 26 17.80 17.15 15.06
CA ILE A 26 17.62 15.88 14.33
C ILE A 26 18.53 15.84 13.10
N TYR A 27 18.65 16.94 12.36
CA TYR A 27 19.55 17.02 11.21
C TYR A 27 21.01 16.78 11.61
N ILE A 28 21.49 17.44 12.68
CA ILE A 28 22.85 17.26 13.21
C ILE A 28 23.07 15.81 13.65
N LEU A 29 22.11 15.22 14.37
CA LEU A 29 22.15 13.82 14.80
C LEU A 29 22.31 12.85 13.62
N ARG A 30 21.60 13.06 12.51
CA ARG A 30 21.75 12.24 11.30
C ARG A 30 23.15 12.33 10.71
N LEU A 31 23.73 13.53 10.68
CA LEU A 31 25.10 13.73 10.21
C LEU A 31 26.12 13.02 11.10
N ILE A 32 25.97 13.12 12.43
CA ILE A 32 26.84 12.46 13.40
C ILE A 32 26.74 10.94 13.25
N ILE A 33 25.53 10.37 13.25
CA ILE A 33 25.32 8.92 13.10
C ILE A 33 25.95 8.43 11.81
N ARG A 34 25.72 9.12 10.69
CA ARG A 34 26.33 8.74 9.41
C ARG A 34 27.85 8.74 9.48
N LYS A 35 28.47 9.80 10.04
CA LYS A 35 29.93 9.89 10.20
C LYS A 35 30.48 8.77 11.08
N VAL A 36 29.85 8.51 12.22
CA VAL A 36 30.28 7.47 13.18
C VAL A 36 30.18 6.08 12.56
N VAL A 37 29.06 5.76 11.92
CA VAL A 37 28.83 4.44 11.31
C VAL A 37 29.80 4.19 10.15
N LEU A 38 30.06 5.19 9.29
CA LEU A 38 31.02 5.05 8.19
C LEU A 38 32.46 4.89 8.70
N LYS A 39 32.88 5.72 9.67
CA LYS A 39 34.22 5.62 10.27
C LYS A 39 34.46 4.26 10.94
N PHE A 40 33.44 3.70 11.60
CA PHE A 40 33.52 2.36 12.19
C PHE A 40 33.55 1.24 11.13
N SER A 41 32.83 1.44 10.01
CA SER A 41 32.82 0.51 8.88
C SER A 41 34.21 0.38 8.25
N GLU A 42 34.88 1.51 8.02
CA GLU A 42 36.23 1.59 7.46
C GLU A 42 37.26 0.90 8.37
N TYR A 43 37.15 1.12 9.69
CA TYR A 43 38.04 0.50 10.68
C TYR A 43 37.80 -1.01 10.84
N SER A 44 36.57 -1.49 10.65
CA SER A 44 36.19 -2.88 10.91
C SER A 44 36.30 -3.81 9.69
N SER A 45 36.76 -3.34 8.52
CA SER A 45 36.82 -4.11 7.26
C SER A 45 35.47 -4.74 6.86
N LYS A 46 34.35 -4.15 7.32
CA LYS A 46 33.00 -4.69 7.10
C LYS A 46 32.38 -4.11 5.83
N SER A 47 31.56 -4.92 5.14
CA SER A 47 30.92 -4.55 3.88
C SER A 47 29.97 -3.35 4.00
N ASP A 48 30.01 -2.48 3.00
CA ASP A 48 29.23 -1.24 2.90
C ASP A 48 27.71 -1.43 3.10
N ASN A 49 27.20 -2.61 2.75
CA ASN A 49 25.76 -2.90 2.86
C ASN A 49 25.27 -2.94 4.31
N ARG A 50 26.09 -3.42 5.26
CA ARG A 50 25.70 -3.47 6.68
C ARG A 50 25.61 -2.06 7.26
N SER A 51 26.56 -1.20 6.92
CA SER A 51 26.61 0.19 7.37
C SER A 51 25.43 1.02 6.83
N LYS A 52 25.03 0.78 5.58
CA LYS A 52 23.81 1.38 5.00
C LYS A 52 22.54 0.96 5.76
N LEU A 53 22.41 -0.32 6.13
CA LEU A 53 21.27 -0.80 6.92
C LEU A 53 21.22 -0.17 8.31
N ILE A 54 22.37 -0.08 8.99
CA ILE A 54 22.46 0.56 10.31
C ILE A 54 22.03 2.03 10.21
N ILE A 55 22.55 2.79 9.24
CA ILE A 55 22.15 4.19 9.01
C ILE A 55 20.65 4.29 8.74
N LYS A 56 20.07 3.38 7.93
CA LYS A 56 18.64 3.35 7.65
C LYS A 56 17.81 3.16 8.92
N TYR A 57 18.20 2.23 9.81
CA TYR A 57 17.49 1.99 11.07
C TYR A 57 17.55 3.20 12.01
N PHE A 58 18.74 3.80 12.19
CA PHE A 58 18.85 5.01 13.00
C PHE A 58 18.06 6.18 12.42
N ASN A 59 18.06 6.38 11.10
CA ASN A 59 17.23 7.41 10.47
C ASN A 59 15.74 7.15 10.69
N SER A 60 15.30 5.90 10.61
CA SER A 60 13.92 5.51 10.90
C SER A 60 13.54 5.80 12.36
N LEU A 61 14.42 5.46 13.31
CA LEU A 61 14.22 5.77 14.73
C LEU A 61 14.13 7.29 14.97
N LEU A 62 15.04 8.07 14.38
CA LEU A 62 15.03 9.53 14.48
C LEU A 62 13.76 10.14 13.87
N ASN A 63 13.22 9.57 12.79
CA ASN A 63 11.93 10.01 12.23
C ASN A 63 10.79 9.78 13.22
N ILE A 64 10.73 8.60 13.85
CA ILE A 64 9.70 8.28 14.84
C ILE A 64 9.79 9.24 16.03
N LEU A 65 11.00 9.44 16.57
CA LEU A 65 11.23 10.37 17.69
C LEU A 65 10.84 11.80 17.31
N PHE A 66 11.21 12.25 16.11
CA PHE A 66 10.84 13.58 15.62
C PHE A 66 9.31 13.78 15.61
N VAL A 67 8.56 12.81 15.09
CA VAL A 67 7.09 12.89 15.07
C VAL A 67 6.52 12.94 16.49
N ILE A 68 7.03 12.10 17.40
CA ILE A 68 6.59 12.11 18.81
C ILE A 68 6.86 13.48 19.46
N PHE A 69 8.06 14.03 19.31
CA PHE A 69 8.40 15.32 19.90
C PHE A 69 7.56 16.47 19.30
N ILE A 70 7.24 16.44 18.01
CA ILE A 70 6.35 17.41 17.40
C ILE A 70 4.95 17.35 18.02
N ILE A 71 4.38 16.15 18.17
CA ILE A 71 3.07 15.95 18.81
C ILE A 71 3.07 16.53 20.22
N LEU A 72 4.12 16.27 21.00
CA LEU A 72 4.30 16.77 22.36
C LEU A 72 4.46 18.29 22.42
N LEU A 73 5.33 18.88 21.57
CA LEU A 73 5.59 20.33 21.54
C LEU A 73 4.34 21.14 21.19
N TRP A 74 3.53 20.62 20.28
CA TRP A 74 2.31 21.28 19.84
C TRP A 74 1.14 21.04 20.79
N GLY A 75 1.27 20.07 21.71
CA GLY A 75 0.23 19.72 22.68
C GLY A 75 -1.00 19.10 22.00
N VAL A 76 -0.77 18.35 20.92
CA VAL A 76 -1.87 17.68 20.21
C VAL A 76 -2.49 16.64 21.15
N ASP A 77 -3.80 16.74 21.35
CA ASP A 77 -4.57 15.74 22.11
C ASP A 77 -4.46 14.40 21.38
N THR A 78 -3.78 13.44 22.02
CA THR A 78 -3.55 12.12 21.45
C THR A 78 -4.86 11.39 21.16
N THR A 79 -5.91 11.63 21.97
CA THR A 79 -7.25 11.08 21.75
C THR A 79 -7.84 11.55 20.43
N GLN A 80 -7.73 12.86 20.15
CA GLN A 80 -8.22 13.45 18.90
C GLN A 80 -7.39 12.99 17.71
N LEU A 81 -6.07 12.87 17.88
CA LEU A 81 -5.17 12.33 16.85
C LEU A 81 -5.56 10.90 16.47
N PHE A 82 -5.76 10.01 17.46
CA PHE A 82 -6.20 8.65 17.21
C PHE A 82 -7.61 8.60 16.60
N GLY A 83 -8.52 9.50 17.01
CA GLY A 83 -9.82 9.66 16.39
C GLY A 83 -9.73 10.02 14.90
N PHE A 84 -8.86 10.98 14.56
CA PHE A 84 -8.61 11.38 13.17
C PHE A 84 -7.99 10.25 12.33
N VAL A 85 -6.96 9.58 12.86
CA VAL A 85 -6.33 8.43 12.18
C VAL A 85 -7.34 7.30 12.00
N GLY A 86 -8.15 7.00 13.02
CA GLY A 86 -9.23 6.03 12.94
C GLY A 86 -10.22 6.38 11.84
N ALA A 87 -10.70 7.62 11.80
CA ALA A 87 -11.60 8.10 10.74
C ALA A 87 -10.98 7.98 9.34
N ALA A 88 -9.69 8.32 9.19
CA ALA A 88 -8.98 8.17 7.92
C ALA A 88 -8.89 6.69 7.49
N ILE A 89 -8.56 5.78 8.42
CA ILE A 89 -8.53 4.33 8.16
C ILE A 89 -9.92 3.83 7.78
N THR A 90 -10.97 4.24 8.49
CA THR A 90 -12.36 3.90 8.17
C THR A 90 -12.73 4.36 6.78
N PHE A 91 -12.41 5.61 6.43
CA PHE A 91 -12.70 6.16 5.11
C PHE A 91 -11.98 5.39 4.00
N ILE A 92 -10.69 5.09 4.18
CA ILE A 92 -9.90 4.27 3.25
C ILE A 92 -10.51 2.87 3.13
N GLY A 93 -10.90 2.24 4.24
CA GLY A 93 -11.53 0.93 4.25
C GLY A 93 -12.85 0.90 3.48
N VAL A 94 -13.71 1.90 3.69
CA VAL A 94 -14.98 2.05 2.96
C VAL A 94 -14.72 2.30 1.47
N ALA A 95 -13.72 3.10 1.11
CA ALA A 95 -13.36 3.34 -0.28
C ALA A 95 -12.91 2.06 -0.99
N PHE A 96 -12.08 1.23 -0.34
CA PHE A 96 -11.71 -0.08 -0.89
C PHE A 96 -12.89 -1.04 -0.99
N PHE A 97 -13.77 -1.04 0.01
CA PHE A 97 -14.98 -1.86 -0.03
C PHE A 97 -15.90 -1.44 -1.19
N ALA A 98 -16.06 -0.15 -1.44
CA ALA A 98 -16.81 0.36 -2.58
C ALA A 98 -16.21 -0.08 -3.93
N GLN A 99 -14.89 -0.31 -3.97
CA GLN A 99 -14.17 -0.79 -5.16
C GLN A 99 -13.89 -2.31 -5.14
N TRP A 100 -14.55 -3.07 -4.27
CA TRP A 100 -14.28 -4.49 -4.05
C TRP A 100 -14.32 -5.31 -5.34
N SER A 101 -15.27 -5.04 -6.24
CA SER A 101 -15.42 -5.78 -7.51
C SER A 101 -14.18 -5.67 -8.40
N VAL A 102 -13.55 -4.50 -8.48
CA VAL A 102 -12.34 -4.29 -9.30
C VAL A 102 -11.18 -5.08 -8.71
N LEU A 103 -10.98 -4.98 -7.39
CA LEU A 103 -9.90 -5.67 -6.69
C LEU A 103 -10.08 -7.19 -6.74
N SER A 104 -11.32 -7.67 -6.61
CA SER A 104 -11.67 -9.08 -6.69
C SER A 104 -11.38 -9.66 -8.08
N ASN A 105 -11.77 -8.97 -9.16
CA ASN A 105 -11.47 -9.41 -10.53
C ASN A 105 -9.97 -9.39 -10.82
N PHE A 106 -9.25 -8.36 -10.38
CA PHE A 106 -7.79 -8.29 -10.51
C PHE A 106 -7.10 -9.47 -9.80
N THR A 107 -7.46 -9.70 -8.54
CA THR A 107 -6.87 -10.76 -7.73
C THR A 107 -7.18 -12.13 -8.33
N ALA A 108 -8.40 -12.35 -8.79
CA ALA A 108 -8.77 -13.57 -9.50
C ALA A 108 -7.95 -13.75 -10.78
N GLY A 109 -7.74 -12.68 -11.57
CA GLY A 109 -6.88 -12.73 -12.77
C GLY A 109 -5.44 -13.14 -12.46
N VAL A 110 -4.84 -12.57 -11.40
CA VAL A 110 -3.49 -12.96 -10.95
C VAL A 110 -3.45 -14.43 -10.53
N ILE A 111 -4.42 -14.87 -9.73
CA ILE A 111 -4.52 -16.28 -9.31
C ILE A 111 -4.66 -17.20 -10.52
N MET A 112 -5.52 -16.83 -11.46
CA MET A 112 -5.75 -17.61 -12.66
C MET A 112 -4.47 -17.72 -13.52
N PHE A 113 -3.75 -16.62 -13.69
CA PHE A 113 -2.53 -16.63 -14.50
C PHE A 113 -1.42 -17.53 -13.91
N PHE A 114 -1.25 -17.53 -12.59
CA PHE A 114 -0.13 -18.25 -11.95
C PHE A 114 -0.46 -19.63 -11.40
N ALA A 115 -1.72 -19.87 -11.02
CA ALA A 115 -2.09 -21.01 -10.19
C ALA A 115 -3.36 -21.76 -10.67
N PHE A 116 -4.03 -21.30 -11.72
CA PHE A 116 -5.15 -22.08 -12.25
C PHE A 116 -4.68 -23.36 -12.94
N PRO A 117 -5.46 -24.45 -12.81
CA PRO A 117 -5.13 -25.72 -13.46
C PRO A 117 -5.34 -25.69 -14.99
N TYR A 118 -5.99 -24.66 -15.53
CA TYR A 118 -6.33 -24.51 -16.94
C TYR A 118 -5.50 -23.40 -17.59
N LYS A 119 -5.13 -23.58 -18.85
CA LYS A 119 -4.24 -22.70 -19.61
C LYS A 119 -4.94 -22.09 -20.81
N ILE A 120 -4.35 -21.02 -21.34
CA ILE A 120 -4.71 -20.48 -22.65
C ILE A 120 -4.58 -21.60 -23.70
N GLY A 121 -5.61 -21.75 -24.52
CA GLY A 121 -5.78 -22.82 -25.51
C GLY A 121 -6.57 -24.04 -25.00
N ASP A 122 -6.86 -24.14 -23.70
CA ASP A 122 -7.67 -25.25 -23.19
C ASP A 122 -9.14 -25.04 -23.56
N ARG A 123 -9.77 -26.10 -24.09
CA ARG A 123 -11.22 -26.15 -24.27
C ARG A 123 -11.89 -26.59 -22.99
N ILE A 124 -12.85 -25.80 -22.53
CA ILE A 124 -13.49 -25.98 -21.24
C ILE A 124 -15.01 -25.94 -21.35
N ARG A 125 -15.66 -26.59 -20.39
CA ARG A 125 -17.10 -26.48 -20.11
C ARG A 125 -17.29 -25.91 -18.71
N ILE A 126 -17.84 -24.70 -18.65
CA ILE A 126 -18.21 -24.05 -17.39
C ILE A 126 -19.54 -24.65 -16.91
N GLN A 127 -19.53 -25.21 -15.70
CA GLN A 127 -20.69 -25.81 -15.06
C GLN A 127 -21.52 -24.71 -14.38
N ASP A 128 -22.23 -23.95 -15.20
CA ASP A 128 -23.23 -22.99 -14.74
C ASP A 128 -24.63 -23.54 -15.04
N LYS A 129 -25.52 -23.51 -14.04
CA LYS A 129 -26.88 -24.03 -14.17
C LYS A 129 -27.74 -23.16 -15.07
N ASP A 130 -27.47 -21.86 -15.07
CA ASP A 130 -28.29 -20.89 -15.80
C ASP A 130 -27.81 -20.77 -17.25
N PHE A 131 -26.49 -20.85 -17.47
CA PHE A 131 -25.85 -20.69 -18.78
C PHE A 131 -24.62 -21.58 -18.94
N PRO A 132 -24.77 -22.87 -19.29
CA PRO A 132 -23.63 -23.73 -19.56
C PRO A 132 -22.88 -23.22 -20.80
N ILE A 133 -21.59 -22.94 -20.65
CA ILE A 133 -20.74 -22.41 -21.71
C ILE A 133 -19.65 -23.43 -22.02
N GLU A 134 -19.53 -23.81 -23.28
CA GLU A 134 -18.36 -24.53 -23.82
C GLU A 134 -17.55 -23.60 -24.72
N ALA A 135 -16.29 -23.37 -24.36
CA ALA A 135 -15.43 -22.43 -25.07
C ALA A 135 -13.95 -22.76 -24.85
N GLU A 136 -13.09 -22.26 -25.74
CA GLU A 136 -11.65 -22.25 -25.58
C GLU A 136 -11.20 -21.00 -24.81
N ILE A 137 -10.24 -21.13 -23.91
CA ILE A 137 -9.61 -19.98 -23.22
C ILE A 137 -8.65 -19.29 -24.19
N ASP A 138 -9.03 -18.12 -24.70
CA ASP A 138 -8.20 -17.35 -25.64
C ASP A 138 -7.14 -16.50 -24.93
N ASP A 139 -7.53 -15.81 -23.85
CA ASP A 139 -6.61 -14.96 -23.08
C ASP A 139 -7.10 -14.74 -21.65
N ILE A 140 -6.17 -14.62 -20.70
CA ILE A 140 -6.46 -14.29 -19.30
C ILE A 140 -5.92 -12.89 -19.03
N LYS A 141 -6.81 -11.89 -19.08
CA LYS A 141 -6.47 -10.49 -18.77
C LYS A 141 -6.60 -10.21 -17.28
N ALA A 142 -6.12 -9.04 -16.87
CA ALA A 142 -6.12 -8.64 -15.46
C ALA A 142 -7.52 -8.70 -14.81
N PHE A 143 -8.59 -8.30 -15.50
CA PHE A 143 -9.93 -8.20 -14.91
C PHE A 143 -10.97 -9.17 -15.48
N HIS A 144 -10.71 -9.78 -16.63
CA HIS A 144 -11.60 -10.74 -17.29
C HIS A 144 -10.80 -11.72 -18.15
N THR A 145 -11.42 -12.84 -18.46
CA THR A 145 -10.89 -13.87 -19.35
C THR A 145 -11.69 -13.83 -20.65
N ILE A 146 -11.00 -13.92 -21.79
CA ILE A 146 -11.63 -14.01 -23.09
C ILE A 146 -11.80 -15.49 -23.42
N LEU A 147 -13.03 -15.87 -23.73
CA LEU A 147 -13.41 -17.21 -24.14
C LEU A 147 -13.91 -17.15 -25.59
N ILE A 148 -13.58 -18.15 -26.41
CA ILE A 148 -14.06 -18.27 -27.78
C ILE A 148 -14.91 -19.54 -27.92
N THR A 149 -16.17 -19.40 -28.32
CA THR A 149 -17.07 -20.56 -28.54
C THR A 149 -16.74 -21.29 -29.85
N ALA A 150 -17.33 -22.47 -30.05
CA ALA A 150 -17.17 -23.21 -31.30
C ALA A 150 -17.74 -22.45 -32.52
N GLU A 151 -18.71 -21.57 -32.28
CA GLU A 151 -19.34 -20.69 -33.26
C GLU A 151 -18.51 -19.43 -33.55
N GLY A 152 -17.41 -19.21 -32.83
CA GLY A 152 -16.51 -18.07 -32.98
C GLY A 152 -16.93 -16.82 -32.21
N GLU A 153 -17.80 -16.93 -31.22
CA GLU A 153 -18.21 -15.80 -30.38
C GLU A 153 -17.15 -15.50 -29.32
N HIS A 154 -16.78 -14.23 -29.17
CA HIS A 154 -15.87 -13.79 -28.10
C HIS A 154 -16.66 -13.37 -26.86
N ILE A 155 -16.48 -14.12 -25.78
CA ILE A 155 -17.14 -13.88 -24.49
C ILE A 155 -16.11 -13.34 -23.50
N SER A 156 -16.36 -12.13 -22.97
CA SER A 156 -15.57 -11.58 -21.86
C SER A 156 -16.17 -12.01 -20.52
N TYR A 157 -15.53 -12.96 -19.86
CA TYR A 157 -15.97 -13.51 -18.58
C TYR A 157 -15.23 -12.86 -17.40
N PRO A 158 -15.90 -12.22 -16.42
CA PRO A 158 -15.23 -11.62 -15.26
C PRO A 158 -14.45 -12.67 -14.46
N ASN A 159 -13.17 -12.40 -14.17
CA ASN A 159 -12.27 -13.38 -13.54
C ASN A 159 -12.79 -13.87 -12.19
N ASN A 160 -13.34 -12.95 -11.39
CA ASN A 160 -13.93 -13.28 -10.09
C ASN A 160 -15.03 -14.33 -10.22
N LEU A 161 -15.92 -14.16 -11.20
CA LEU A 161 -17.00 -15.10 -11.44
C LEU A 161 -16.44 -16.42 -11.95
N PHE A 162 -15.48 -16.39 -12.87
CA PHE A 162 -14.95 -17.61 -13.48
C PHE A 162 -14.24 -18.49 -12.44
N LEU A 163 -13.43 -17.87 -11.58
CA LEU A 163 -12.71 -18.54 -10.49
C LEU A 163 -13.64 -19.31 -9.54
N GLN A 164 -14.90 -18.88 -9.41
CA GLN A 164 -15.89 -19.49 -8.51
C GLN A 164 -16.74 -20.59 -9.16
N LYS A 165 -16.62 -20.80 -10.47
CA LYS A 165 -17.40 -21.82 -11.19
C LYS A 165 -16.64 -23.14 -11.22
N ALA A 166 -17.38 -24.24 -11.19
CA ALA A 166 -16.81 -25.54 -11.52
C ALA A 166 -16.59 -25.63 -13.03
N VAL A 167 -15.49 -26.25 -13.44
CA VAL A 167 -15.07 -26.32 -14.84
C VAL A 167 -14.62 -27.73 -15.16
N VAL A 168 -15.01 -28.22 -16.34
CA VAL A 168 -14.51 -29.47 -16.93
C VAL A 168 -13.61 -29.10 -18.10
N VAL A 169 -12.39 -29.64 -18.16
CA VAL A 169 -11.51 -29.55 -19.34
C VAL A 169 -11.90 -30.68 -20.29
N LEU A 170 -12.07 -30.36 -21.57
CA LEU A 170 -12.54 -31.27 -22.62
C LEU A 170 -11.39 -31.89 -23.41
#